data_AF-B4SCM4-F1
#
_entry.id   AF-B4SCM4-F1
#
_cell.length_a   1.000
_cell.length_b   1.000
_cell.length_c   1.000
_cell.angle_alpha   90.00
_cell.angle_beta   90.00
_cell.angle_gamma   90.00
#
_symmetry.space_group_name_H-M   'P 1'
#
loop_
_entity.id
_entity.type
_entity.pdbx_description
1 polymer ?
#
loop_
_entity_poly.entity_id
_entity_poly.type
_entity_poly.pdbx_seq_one_letter_code
_entity_poly.pdbx_strand_id
1 'polypeptide(L)'
;MQRTKIVDLRTVPINFYHKLSNEDYVDVRAMGLSGNNHYFITNNPPYYTSIKGSTEKLLLRKIVVLKLIKINKKLNKNGIELYLFDFYRPIKVQQFLYNVWLPAYLKKIHPHYTQGDITMELNFYSAKPPISEDEFDRNAPPPHTTGAAMDVTLRFKDTKGLFAAFNGNRVIMA
;
A
#
# COMPACT_ATOMS: atom_id res chain seq x y z
N MET A 1 24.21 15.51 4.65
CA MET A 1 23.88 14.12 4.25
C MET A 1 23.31 14.19 2.84
N GLN A 2 24.12 13.91 1.82
CA GLN A 2 23.71 14.00 0.42
C GLN A 2 22.77 12.81 0.15
N ARG A 3 21.49 13.05 -0.14
CA ARG A 3 20.58 11.96 -0.52
C ARG A 3 21.17 11.29 -1.75
N THR A 4 21.42 9.99 -1.64
CA THR A 4 21.92 9.15 -2.71
C THR A 4 21.02 9.28 -3.94
N LYS A 5 21.63 9.20 -5.13
CA LYS A 5 20.99 9.21 -6.44
C LYS A 5 19.70 8.38 -6.42
N ILE A 6 18.57 8.96 -6.82
CA ILE A 6 17.32 8.22 -7.03
C ILE A 6 17.61 7.21 -8.15
N VAL A 7 17.71 5.93 -7.80
CA VAL A 7 17.81 4.85 -8.77
C VAL A 7 16.41 4.60 -9.30
N ASP A 8 16.23 4.66 -10.61
CA ASP A 8 14.99 4.20 -11.22
C ASP A 8 14.86 2.69 -10.93
N LEU A 9 13.88 2.32 -10.12
CA LEU A 9 13.66 0.93 -9.71
C LEU A 9 13.47 -0.01 -10.92
N ARG A 10 13.02 0.49 -12.08
CA ARG A 10 12.90 -0.29 -13.31
C ARG A 10 14.25 -0.72 -13.90
N THR A 11 15.34 -0.07 -13.48
CA THR A 11 16.70 -0.41 -13.91
C THR A 11 17.38 -1.44 -13.01
N VAL A 12 16.74 -1.82 -11.90
CA VAL A 12 17.27 -2.83 -10.97
C VAL A 12 16.73 -4.20 -11.38
N PRO A 13 17.58 -5.14 -11.83
CA PRO A 13 17.12 -6.45 -12.27
C PRO A 13 16.52 -7.24 -11.10
N ILE A 14 15.36 -7.85 -11.34
CA ILE A 14 14.71 -8.72 -10.35
C ILE A 14 15.36 -10.10 -10.40
N ASN A 15 15.91 -10.54 -9.27
CA ASN A 15 16.46 -11.89 -9.13
C ASN A 15 15.35 -12.90 -8.80
N PHE A 16 14.73 -13.47 -9.84
CA PHE A 16 13.70 -14.49 -9.68
C PHE A 16 14.21 -15.82 -9.08
N TYR A 17 15.51 -16.09 -9.13
CA TYR A 17 16.10 -17.34 -8.64
C TYR A 17 16.59 -17.28 -7.20
N HIS A 18 16.44 -16.13 -6.53
CA HIS A 18 16.81 -16.02 -5.12
C HIS A 18 15.95 -16.95 -4.26
N LYS A 19 16.51 -17.54 -3.20
CA LYS A 19 15.78 -18.46 -2.30
C LYS A 19 14.52 -17.84 -1.65
N LEU A 20 14.46 -16.51 -1.59
CA LEU A 20 13.30 -15.79 -1.06
C LEU A 20 12.24 -15.52 -2.13
N SER A 21 12.45 -15.82 -3.42
CA SER A 21 11.46 -15.55 -4.47
C SER A 21 10.15 -16.29 -4.23
N ASN A 22 10.21 -17.52 -3.70
CA ASN A 22 9.05 -18.37 -3.40
C ASN A 22 8.65 -18.35 -1.92
N GLU A 23 8.91 -17.24 -1.24
CA GLU A 23 8.56 -17.07 0.16
C GLU A 23 7.04 -17.00 0.37
N ASP A 24 6.55 -17.67 1.42
CA ASP A 24 5.14 -17.64 1.81
C ASP A 24 4.66 -16.25 2.22
N TYR A 25 3.39 -15.98 1.88
CA TYR A 25 2.63 -14.90 2.47
C TYR A 25 1.96 -15.36 3.76
N VAL A 26 2.01 -14.53 4.79
CA VAL A 26 1.29 -14.74 6.05
C VAL A 26 0.39 -13.55 6.34
N ASP A 27 -0.76 -13.81 6.96
CA ASP A 27 -1.59 -12.72 7.50
C ASP A 27 -0.90 -12.15 8.73
N VAL A 28 -0.58 -10.86 8.70
CA VAL A 28 0.10 -10.17 9.80
C VAL A 28 -0.65 -10.26 11.13
N ARG A 29 -1.99 -10.37 11.09
CA ARG A 29 -2.84 -10.42 12.29
C ARG A 29 -2.66 -11.76 13.01
N ALA A 30 -2.49 -12.84 12.27
CA ALA A 30 -2.16 -14.16 12.83
C ALA A 30 -0.78 -14.16 13.53
N MET A 31 0.08 -13.19 13.21
CA MET A 31 1.40 -13.01 13.80
C MET A 31 1.41 -11.97 14.93
N GLY A 32 0.24 -11.50 15.39
CA GLY A 32 0.09 -10.58 16.51
C GLY A 32 0.35 -9.11 16.18
N LEU A 33 0.34 -8.73 14.90
CA LEU A 33 0.39 -7.31 14.49
C LEU A 33 -1.02 -6.75 14.30
N SER A 34 -1.18 -5.46 14.58
CA SER A 34 -2.45 -4.75 14.48
C SER A 34 -2.68 -4.18 13.08
N GLY A 35 -3.90 -4.31 12.57
CA GLY A 35 -4.27 -3.73 11.27
C GLY A 35 -5.63 -4.21 10.78
N ASN A 36 -6.16 -3.52 9.77
CA ASN A 36 -7.32 -3.94 8.98
C ASN A 36 -7.03 -3.61 7.51
N ASN A 37 -7.45 -4.49 6.58
CA ASN A 37 -7.34 -4.17 5.17
C ASN A 37 -8.26 -2.98 4.84
N HIS A 38 -7.64 -1.83 4.55
CA HIS A 38 -8.34 -0.56 4.37
C HIS A 38 -9.29 -0.60 3.18
N TYR A 39 -9.00 -1.38 2.15
CA TYR A 39 -9.86 -1.50 0.98
C TYR A 39 -11.00 -2.50 1.17
N PHE A 40 -10.94 -3.35 2.19
CA PHE A 40 -11.97 -4.34 2.48
C PHE A 40 -13.09 -3.82 3.40
N ILE A 41 -12.74 -2.99 4.39
CA ILE A 41 -13.70 -2.45 5.35
C ILE A 41 -14.48 -1.26 4.76
N THR A 42 -15.64 -0.93 5.36
CA THR A 42 -16.48 0.20 4.92
C THR A 42 -16.15 1.52 5.62
N ASN A 43 -15.60 1.46 6.85
CA ASN A 43 -15.13 2.66 7.54
C ASN A 43 -13.69 2.98 7.13
N ASN A 44 -13.51 3.31 5.86
CA ASN A 44 -12.21 3.54 5.23
C ASN A 44 -12.18 4.90 4.51
N PRO A 45 -11.98 6.01 5.22
CA PRO A 45 -11.77 7.30 4.57
C PRO A 45 -10.60 7.22 3.58
N PRO A 46 -10.67 7.88 2.41
CA PRO A 46 -11.79 8.70 1.91
C PRO A 46 -12.87 7.92 1.12
N TYR A 47 -12.80 6.59 1.04
CA TYR A 47 -13.67 5.77 0.19
C TYR A 47 -15.05 5.53 0.81
N TYR A 48 -15.10 5.30 2.12
CA TYR A 48 -16.32 4.97 2.87
C TYR A 48 -17.13 3.81 2.28
N THR A 49 -16.44 2.85 1.65
CA THR A 49 -17.03 1.68 1.02
C THR A 49 -15.97 0.60 0.84
N SER A 50 -16.40 -0.66 0.86
CA SER A 50 -15.54 -1.79 0.49
C SER A 50 -15.27 -1.76 -1.02
N ILE A 51 -14.00 -1.89 -1.42
CA ILE A 51 -13.63 -1.96 -2.83
C ILE A 51 -13.83 -3.40 -3.32
N LYS A 52 -14.62 -3.55 -4.38
CA LYS A 52 -14.90 -4.86 -4.99
C LYS A 52 -13.59 -5.55 -5.42
N GLY A 53 -13.44 -6.81 -5.02
CA GLY A 53 -12.25 -7.61 -5.32
C GLY A 53 -11.08 -7.38 -4.35
N SER A 54 -11.26 -6.56 -3.32
CA SER A 54 -10.35 -6.52 -2.17
C SER A 54 -10.38 -7.83 -1.38
N THR A 55 -9.34 -8.02 -0.57
CA THR A 55 -9.20 -9.16 0.34
C THR A 55 -9.28 -8.66 1.78
N GLU A 56 -9.93 -9.43 2.66
CA GLU A 56 -9.92 -9.13 4.09
C GLU A 56 -8.51 -9.25 4.69
N LYS A 57 -7.68 -10.11 4.10
CA LYS A 57 -6.38 -10.47 4.65
C LYS A 57 -5.36 -9.35 4.47
N LEU A 58 -4.45 -9.26 5.41
CA LEU A 58 -3.26 -8.43 5.36
C LEU A 58 -2.05 -9.32 5.06
N LEU A 59 -1.95 -9.78 3.80
CA LEU A 59 -0.95 -10.76 3.37
C LEU A 59 0.39 -10.08 3.06
N LEU A 60 1.45 -10.49 3.77
CA LEU A 60 2.80 -9.97 3.58
C LEU A 60 3.82 -11.12 3.62
N ARG A 61 4.93 -10.95 2.90
CA ARG A 61 6.08 -11.88 2.93
C ARG A 61 6.57 -12.13 4.35
N LYS A 62 6.71 -13.40 4.73
CA LYS A 62 7.04 -13.85 6.09
C LYS A 62 8.23 -13.13 6.72
N ILE A 63 9.33 -12.93 6.00
CA ILE A 63 10.55 -12.27 6.50
C ILE A 63 10.31 -10.79 6.80
N VAL A 64 9.45 -10.13 6.02
CA VAL A 64 9.06 -8.75 6.28
C VAL A 64 8.23 -8.69 7.55
N VAL A 65 7.29 -9.61 7.74
CA VAL A 65 6.50 -9.71 8.98
C VAL A 65 7.39 -9.93 10.20
N LEU A 66 8.39 -10.82 10.11
CA LEU A 66 9.36 -11.05 11.19
C LEU A 66 10.17 -9.79 11.54
N LYS A 67 10.47 -8.93 10.55
CA LYS A 67 11.11 -7.62 10.80
C LYS A 67 10.14 -6.65 11.48
N LEU A 68 8.89 -6.60 11.02
CA LEU A 68 7.85 -5.75 11.62
C LEU A 68 7.56 -6.13 13.08
N ILE A 69 7.55 -7.42 13.43
CA ILE A 69 7.42 -7.86 14.83
C ILE A 69 8.53 -7.28 15.71
N LYS A 70 9.78 -7.30 15.23
CA LYS A 70 10.92 -6.73 15.97
C LYS A 70 10.78 -5.21 16.15
N ILE A 71 10.29 -4.51 15.12
CA ILE A 71 10.01 -3.07 15.18
C ILE A 71 8.88 -2.80 16.17
N ASN A 72 7.76 -3.52 16.06
CA ASN A 72 6.59 -3.36 16.91
C ASN A 72 6.94 -3.61 18.39
N LYS A 73 7.77 -4.62 18.69
CA LYS A 73 8.26 -4.88 20.05
C LYS A 73 9.04 -3.69 20.64
N LYS A 74 9.80 -2.96 19.81
CA LYS A 74 10.51 -1.75 20.27
C LYS A 74 9.56 -0.59 20.52
N LEU A 75 8.61 -0.36 19.60
CA LEU A 75 7.60 0.70 19.72
C LEU A 75 6.73 0.51 20.96
N ASN A 76 6.35 -0.74 21.24
CA ASN A 76 5.47 -1.09 22.37
C ASN A 76 5.99 -0.60 23.73
N LYS A 77 7.30 -0.41 23.89
CA LYS A 77 7.91 0.12 25.12
C LYS A 77 7.50 1.58 25.41
N ASN A 78 7.03 2.30 24.40
CA ASN A 78 6.62 3.70 24.49
C ASN A 78 5.10 3.87 24.29
N GLY A 79 4.30 2.82 24.49
CA GLY A 79 2.85 2.88 24.32
C GLY A 79 2.39 3.06 22.87
N ILE A 80 3.25 2.78 21.88
CA ILE A 80 2.96 2.91 20.45
C ILE A 80 3.10 1.54 19.78
N GLU A 81 2.29 1.28 18.76
CA GLU A 81 2.38 0.09 17.90
C GLU A 81 2.31 0.47 16.42
N LEU A 82 2.72 -0.44 15.54
CA LEU A 82 2.42 -0.37 14.12
C LEU A 82 0.93 -0.66 13.90
N TYR A 83 0.30 0.08 13.00
CA TYR A 83 -1.03 -0.22 12.48
C TYR A 83 -0.99 -0.31 10.96
N LEU A 84 -1.49 -1.43 10.44
CA LEU A 84 -1.28 -1.86 9.06
C LEU A 84 -2.58 -1.74 8.26
N PHE A 85 -2.50 -1.12 7.08
CA PHE A 85 -3.66 -0.81 6.24
C PHE A 85 -3.73 -1.66 4.97
N ASP A 86 -2.62 -1.85 4.27
CA ASP A 86 -2.60 -2.61 3.02
C ASP A 86 -1.22 -3.21 2.73
N PHE A 87 -1.23 -4.36 2.05
CA PHE A 87 -0.04 -5.13 1.69
C PHE A 87 -0.20 -5.72 0.30
N TYR A 88 -0.36 -7.06 0.18
CA TYR A 88 -0.80 -7.66 -1.06
C TYR A 88 -2.12 -7.03 -1.50
N ARG A 89 -2.05 -6.27 -2.60
CA ARG A 89 -3.21 -5.65 -3.23
C ARG A 89 -3.55 -6.42 -4.49
N PRO A 90 -4.77 -7.01 -4.59
CA PRO A 90 -5.23 -7.62 -5.83
C PRO A 90 -5.21 -6.62 -6.99
N ILE A 91 -4.85 -7.07 -8.19
CA ILE A 91 -4.75 -6.22 -9.39
C ILE A 91 -6.05 -5.44 -9.65
N LYS A 92 -7.21 -6.07 -9.43
CA LYS A 92 -8.53 -5.42 -9.59
C LYS A 92 -8.70 -4.19 -8.69
N VAL A 93 -8.15 -4.21 -7.47
CA VAL A 93 -8.16 -3.05 -6.57
C VAL A 93 -7.27 -1.94 -7.13
N GLN A 94 -6.04 -2.28 -7.57
CA GLN A 94 -5.15 -1.30 -8.21
C GLN A 94 -5.79 -0.66 -9.45
N GLN A 95 -6.43 -1.47 -10.30
CA GLN A 95 -7.15 -1.00 -11.48
C GLN A 95 -8.30 -0.05 -11.12
N PHE A 96 -9.10 -0.39 -10.12
CA PHE A 96 -10.19 0.48 -9.67
C PHE A 96 -9.66 1.81 -9.12
N LEU A 97 -8.65 1.76 -8.25
CA LEU A 97 -8.05 2.95 -7.67
C LEU A 97 -7.47 3.89 -8.73
N TYR A 98 -6.71 3.32 -9.68
CA TYR A 98 -6.02 4.09 -10.72
C TYR A 98 -6.95 4.57 -11.84
N ASN A 99 -7.84 3.72 -12.36
CA ASN A 99 -8.66 4.05 -13.53
C ASN A 99 -9.97 4.76 -13.19
N VAL A 100 -10.49 4.56 -11.98
CA VAL A 100 -11.84 5.03 -11.61
C VAL A 100 -11.79 6.03 -10.46
N TRP A 101 -11.32 5.60 -9.29
CA TRP A 101 -11.50 6.39 -8.08
C TRP A 101 -10.61 7.63 -8.04
N LEU A 102 -9.29 7.49 -8.26
CA LEU A 102 -8.35 8.60 -8.14
C LEU A 102 -8.58 9.69 -9.21
N PRO A 103 -8.81 9.38 -10.49
CA PRO A 103 -9.14 10.41 -11.48
C PRO A 103 -10.42 11.17 -11.13
N ALA A 104 -11.46 10.48 -10.67
CA ALA A 104 -12.71 11.12 -10.26
C ALA A 104 -12.51 12.01 -9.02
N TYR A 105 -11.75 11.53 -8.04
CA TYR A 105 -11.41 12.30 -6.84
C TYR A 105 -10.60 13.55 -7.18
N LEU A 106 -9.53 13.43 -7.98
CA LEU A 106 -8.69 14.55 -8.40
C LEU A 106 -9.50 15.60 -9.17
N LYS A 107 -10.36 15.20 -10.10
CA LYS A 107 -11.27 16.13 -10.81
C LYS A 107 -12.21 16.87 -9.87
N LYS A 108 -12.67 16.22 -8.80
CA LYS A 108 -13.54 16.82 -7.80
C LYS A 108 -12.81 17.86 -6.94
N ILE A 109 -11.59 17.54 -6.48
CA ILE A 109 -10.83 18.43 -5.58
C ILE A 109 -10.00 19.48 -6.33
N HIS A 110 -9.72 19.26 -7.61
CA HIS A 110 -9.04 20.19 -8.50
C HIS A 110 -9.81 20.37 -9.82
N PRO A 111 -10.97 21.07 -9.82
CA PRO A 111 -11.82 21.23 -11.01
C PRO A 111 -11.15 21.95 -12.20
N HIS A 112 -10.06 22.67 -11.94
CA HIS A 112 -9.29 23.41 -12.94
C HIS A 112 -8.16 22.60 -13.58
N TYR A 113 -7.88 21.38 -13.08
CA TYR A 113 -6.85 20.53 -13.65
C TYR A 113 -7.22 20.10 -15.07
N THR A 114 -6.26 20.24 -15.98
CA THR A 114 -6.34 19.66 -17.31
C THR A 114 -6.21 18.14 -17.23
N GLN A 115 -6.51 17.44 -18.33
CA GLN A 115 -6.28 15.99 -18.39
C GLN A 115 -4.79 15.63 -18.21
N GLY A 116 -3.87 16.53 -18.62
CA GLY A 116 -2.44 16.38 -18.39
C GLY A 116 -2.08 16.45 -16.90
N ASP A 117 -2.63 17.41 -16.17
CA ASP A 117 -2.41 17.58 -14.73
C ASP A 117 -2.91 16.37 -13.94
N ILE A 118 -4.13 15.89 -14.27
CA ILE A 118 -4.70 14.67 -13.67
C ILE A 118 -3.78 13.47 -13.92
N THR A 119 -3.27 13.30 -15.14
CA THR A 119 -2.39 12.17 -15.48
C THR A 119 -1.06 12.26 -14.73
N MET A 120 -0.51 13.47 -14.56
CA MET A 120 0.72 13.70 -13.80
C MET A 120 0.54 13.34 -12.33
N GLU A 121 -0.51 13.85 -11.69
CA GLU A 121 -0.86 13.55 -10.29
C GLU A 121 -1.16 12.06 -10.09
N LEU A 122 -1.90 11.44 -11.01
CA LEU A 122 -2.21 10.02 -10.96
C LEU A 122 -0.93 9.17 -10.93
N ASN A 123 0.03 9.47 -11.81
CA ASN A 123 1.30 8.77 -11.88
C ASN A 123 2.25 9.11 -10.72
N PHE A 124 2.04 10.24 -10.04
CA PHE A 124 2.78 10.59 -8.84
C PHE A 124 2.34 9.76 -7.63
N TYR A 125 1.03 9.55 -7.47
CA TYR A 125 0.49 8.82 -6.31
C TYR A 125 0.36 7.32 -6.53
N SER A 126 0.21 6.82 -7.75
CA SER A 126 -0.14 5.43 -7.94
C SER A 126 0.57 4.80 -9.14
N ALA A 127 1.11 3.61 -8.92
CA ALA A 127 1.68 2.82 -10.00
C ALA A 127 0.58 2.44 -11.01
N LYS A 128 0.92 2.55 -12.31
CA LYS A 128 0.02 2.11 -13.38
C LYS A 128 -0.28 0.60 -13.21
N PRO A 129 -1.56 0.20 -13.17
CA PRO A 129 -1.92 -1.21 -13.12
C PRO A 129 -1.61 -1.91 -14.46
N PRO A 130 -1.38 -3.22 -14.45
CA PRO A 130 -1.45 -4.01 -15.68
C PRO A 130 -2.88 -3.97 -16.24
N ILE A 131 -3.01 -4.11 -17.56
CA ILE A 131 -4.32 -4.09 -18.24
C ILE A 131 -5.10 -5.38 -17.92
N SER A 132 -4.40 -6.50 -17.85
CA SER A 132 -4.93 -7.82 -17.52
C SER A 132 -3.91 -8.60 -16.67
N GLU A 133 -4.31 -9.74 -16.11
CA GLU A 133 -3.36 -10.64 -15.43
C GLU A 133 -2.31 -11.21 -16.40
N ASP A 134 -2.67 -11.38 -17.67
CA ASP A 134 -1.78 -11.89 -18.73
C ASP A 134 -0.74 -10.85 -19.19
N GLU A 135 -1.04 -9.56 -19.03
CA GLU A 135 -0.14 -8.44 -19.36
C GLU A 135 0.68 -7.95 -18.15
N PHE A 136 0.82 -8.81 -17.14
CA PHE A 136 1.61 -8.50 -15.94
C PHE A 136 3.11 -8.51 -16.26
N ASP A 137 3.71 -7.32 -16.37
CA ASP A 137 5.16 -7.20 -16.48
C ASP A 137 5.84 -7.62 -15.17
N ARG A 138 6.30 -8.86 -15.14
CA ARG A 138 7.00 -9.44 -13.98
C ARG A 138 8.29 -8.70 -13.64
N ASN A 139 8.88 -7.95 -14.57
CA ASN A 139 10.10 -7.17 -14.35
C ASN A 139 9.82 -5.78 -13.77
N ALA A 140 8.56 -5.31 -13.82
CA ALA A 140 8.14 -4.04 -13.25
C ALA A 140 6.75 -4.14 -12.58
N PRO A 141 6.56 -5.07 -11.63
CA PRO A 141 5.26 -5.28 -11.00
C PRO A 141 4.87 -4.07 -10.13
N PRO A 142 3.57 -3.71 -10.04
CA PRO A 142 3.13 -2.73 -9.05
C PRO A 142 3.55 -3.19 -7.64
N PRO A 143 4.18 -2.35 -6.81
CA PRO A 143 4.86 -2.80 -5.58
C PRO A 143 3.99 -3.68 -4.66
N HIS A 144 2.73 -3.30 -4.46
CA HIS A 144 1.79 -4.05 -3.61
C HIS A 144 1.45 -5.44 -4.14
N THR A 145 1.55 -5.70 -5.45
CA THR A 145 1.28 -7.04 -6.01
C THR A 145 2.34 -8.08 -5.64
N THR A 146 3.53 -7.63 -5.21
CA THR A 146 4.63 -8.51 -4.75
C THR A 146 4.53 -8.92 -3.28
N GLY A 147 3.58 -8.32 -2.54
CA GLY A 147 3.45 -8.43 -1.08
C GLY A 147 4.72 -8.03 -0.32
N ALA A 148 5.51 -7.11 -0.88
CA ALA A 148 6.67 -6.48 -0.24
C ALA A 148 6.47 -4.97 0.03
N ALA A 149 5.42 -4.35 -0.53
CA ALA A 149 5.00 -2.99 -0.18
C ALA A 149 3.99 -3.02 0.98
N MET A 150 3.93 -1.90 1.72
CA MET A 150 3.07 -1.79 2.89
C MET A 150 2.62 -0.37 3.14
N ASP A 151 1.33 -0.23 3.44
CA ASP A 151 0.76 0.99 4.00
C ASP A 151 0.66 0.82 5.51
N VAL A 152 1.47 1.58 6.24
CA VAL A 152 1.64 1.47 7.70
C VAL A 152 1.67 2.85 8.34
N THR A 153 1.08 2.93 9.54
CA THR A 153 1.19 4.10 10.42
C THR A 153 1.57 3.66 11.83
N LEU A 154 1.79 4.64 12.71
CA LEU A 154 1.92 4.43 14.14
C LEU A 154 0.56 4.63 14.82
N ARG A 155 0.28 3.86 15.86
CA ARG A 155 -0.95 3.93 16.65
C ARG A 155 -0.61 3.96 18.13
N PHE A 156 -1.23 4.86 18.88
CA PHE A 156 -1.19 4.83 20.34
C PHE A 156 -1.97 3.61 20.85
N LYS A 157 -1.35 2.82 21.73
CA LYS A 157 -1.96 1.59 22.24
C LYS A 157 -3.15 1.86 23.14
N ASP A 158 -3.12 2.94 23.90
CA ASP A 158 -4.12 3.21 24.94
C ASP A 158 -5.38 3.83 24.33
N THR A 159 -5.21 4.83 23.47
CA THR A 159 -6.33 5.55 22.84
C THR A 159 -6.79 4.91 21.53
N LYS A 160 -5.97 4.03 20.94
CA LYS A 160 -6.12 3.52 19.57
C LYS A 160 -6.09 4.61 18.49
N GLY A 161 -5.69 5.84 18.84
CA GLY A 161 -5.52 6.94 17.91
C GLY A 161 -4.30 6.74 16.99
N LEU A 162 -4.44 7.09 15.72
CA LEU A 162 -3.36 7.01 14.72
C LEU A 162 -2.51 8.29 14.76
N PHE A 163 -1.19 8.14 14.72
CA PHE A 163 -0.22 9.25 14.75
C PHE A 163 -0.29 10.12 13.49
N ALA A 164 -0.55 9.49 12.35
CA ALA A 164 -0.91 10.13 11.10
C ALA A 164 -2.09 9.35 10.53
N ALA A 165 -3.30 9.88 10.74
CA ALA A 165 -4.46 9.49 9.95
C ALA A 165 -4.47 10.31 8.66
N PHE A 166 -5.06 9.76 7.59
CA PHE A 166 -5.30 10.45 6.33
C PHE A 166 -5.91 11.84 6.59
N ASN A 167 -5.09 12.90 6.53
CA ASN A 167 -5.58 14.26 6.66
C ASN A 167 -6.25 14.60 5.34
N GLY A 168 -7.53 14.97 5.38
CA GLY A 168 -8.47 15.04 4.25
C GLY A 168 -8.10 15.90 3.04
N ASN A 169 -6.88 16.44 2.98
CA ASN A 169 -6.34 17.22 1.86
C ASN A 169 -5.25 16.49 1.07
N ARG A 170 -4.75 15.32 1.53
CA ARG A 170 -3.81 14.49 0.75
C ARG A 170 -4.08 13.02 0.99
N VAL A 171 -4.61 12.36 -0.03
CA VAL A 171 -4.79 10.92 -0.07
C VAL A 171 -3.44 10.34 -0.46
N ILE A 172 -2.71 9.78 0.51
CA ILE A 172 -1.54 8.95 0.19
C ILE A 172 -2.11 7.62 -0.29
N MET A 173 -2.23 7.48 -1.60
CA MET A 173 -2.33 6.16 -2.23
C MET A 173 -0.90 5.69 -2.49
N ALA A 174 -0.64 4.41 -2.25
CA ALA A 174 0.57 3.74 -2.71
C ALA A 174 0.32 3.04 -4.05
#